data_AF-A0A5K1IU11-F1
#
_entry.id   AF-A0A5K1IU11-F1
#
_cell.length_a   1.000
_cell.length_b   1.000
_cell.length_c   1.000
_cell.angle_alpha   90.00
_cell.angle_beta   90.00
_cell.angle_gamma   90.00
#
_symmetry.space_group_name_H-M   'P 1'
#
loop_
_entity.id
_entity.type
_entity.pdbx_description
1 polymer ?
#
loop_
_entity_poly.entity_id
_entity_poly.type
_entity_poly.pdbx_seq_one_letter_code
_entity_poly.pdbx_strand_id
1 'polypeptide(L)'
;MGTDARISGSVVRGAWIEAARPRTLPLAISGSLVAAGLAAAAGQFRVEVFALMLVVSALLQVIANFADDFGDLAHGLDDETRVGPKRGMQRGIISPAQMRTALIITCSLTFILGCLLIWVAFTAGPAMASGSVTAMIAFLMLGIAAIAAAVFYTVGPHPYGYLGLGDIMSFIFFGLVSVIAGTFLYTHAVNAASLVAALALGLPVAAVMNINNMRDSTADAAKGKKTIANRLYAAGERQGEHVATGKTSQEIAGLVAVLSHGPKVDAADFEAEVNAGGDEARAWATDPRTVAALTGETYMRSYHLLLVYGSIALFLAALLIVLGWSLPTLVGAVAVLAASMPLFKATRAACDERDHTKLDRFMAPTSLGTVLLAAVFSLAVAVL
;
A
#
# COMPACT_ATOMS: atom_id res chain seq x y z
N MET A 1 -4.37 36.60 33.92
CA MET A 1 -2.93 36.32 33.72
C MET A 1 -2.66 34.92 34.24
N GLY A 2 -2.85 33.92 33.39
CA GLY A 2 -2.59 32.52 33.71
C GLY A 2 -1.21 32.14 33.19
N THR A 3 -0.37 31.62 34.08
CA THR A 3 1.00 31.14 33.88
C THR A 3 1.26 30.42 32.55
N ASP A 4 2.11 31.01 31.71
CA ASP A 4 2.82 30.31 30.62
C ASP A 4 3.74 29.25 31.25
N ALA A 5 3.19 28.07 31.51
CA ALA A 5 4.00 26.89 31.77
C ALA A 5 4.79 26.61 30.48
N ARG A 6 6.06 27.05 30.44
CA ARG A 6 6.96 26.75 29.31
C ARG A 6 6.96 25.25 29.10
N ILE A 7 6.42 24.80 27.97
CA ILE A 7 6.45 23.40 27.56
C ILE A 7 7.92 22.95 27.56
N SER A 8 8.22 21.86 28.27
CA SER A 8 9.61 21.43 28.44
C SER A 8 10.22 21.00 27.10
N GLY A 9 11.53 21.18 26.95
CA GLY A 9 12.24 20.78 25.72
C GLY A 9 12.19 19.27 25.43
N SER A 10 11.93 18.42 26.44
CA SER A 10 11.69 16.99 26.21
C SER A 10 10.33 16.72 25.56
N VAL A 11 9.29 17.47 25.95
CA VAL A 11 7.94 17.37 25.36
C VAL A 11 7.96 17.84 23.90
N VAL A 12 8.65 18.94 23.60
CA VAL A 12 8.81 19.44 22.22
C VAL A 12 9.54 18.41 21.36
N ARG A 13 10.66 17.84 21.84
CA ARG A 13 11.38 16.79 21.12
C ARG A 13 10.52 15.54 20.91
N GLY A 14 9.77 15.12 21.92
CA GLY A 14 8.83 14.00 21.82
C GLY A 14 7.77 14.22 20.74
N ALA A 15 7.21 15.43 20.66
CA ALA A 15 6.22 15.78 19.64
C ALA A 15 6.79 15.71 18.20
N TRP A 16 8.04 16.16 17.99
CA TRP A 16 8.70 16.04 16.68
C TRP A 16 9.03 14.60 16.30
N ILE A 17 9.50 13.79 17.25
CA ILE A 17 9.73 12.35 17.02
C ILE A 17 8.41 11.68 16.68
N GLU A 18 7.33 11.99 17.38
CA GLU A 18 6.00 11.46 17.09
C GLU A 18 5.51 11.88 15.69
N ALA A 19 5.67 13.14 15.32
CA ALA A 19 5.31 13.66 14.00
C ALA A 19 6.10 12.98 12.86
N ALA A 20 7.36 12.59 13.09
CA ALA A 20 8.16 11.85 12.10
C ALA A 20 7.71 10.38 11.93
N ARG A 21 6.88 9.86 12.84
CA ARG A 21 6.37 8.47 12.91
C ARG A 21 7.45 7.41 12.63
N PRO A 22 8.43 7.20 13.54
CA PRO A 22 9.52 6.25 13.34
C PRO A 22 9.06 4.83 12.98
N ARG A 23 7.86 4.44 13.43
CA ARG A 23 7.24 3.14 13.12
C ARG A 23 6.92 2.94 11.63
N THR A 24 6.78 4.01 10.83
CA THR A 24 6.53 3.92 9.38
C THR A 24 7.82 3.84 8.56
N LEU A 25 8.96 4.26 9.12
CA LEU A 25 10.23 4.34 8.39
C LEU A 25 10.75 2.97 7.92
N PRO A 26 10.64 1.86 8.69
CA PRO A 26 11.03 0.54 8.20
C PRO A 26 10.32 0.16 6.90
N LEU A 27 9.02 0.46 6.78
CA LEU A 27 8.26 0.14 5.57
C LEU A 27 8.76 0.95 4.36
N ALA A 28 9.10 2.21 4.58
CA ALA A 28 9.60 3.11 3.54
C ALA A 28 10.93 2.64 2.94
N ILE A 29 11.79 1.99 3.74
CA ILE A 29 13.07 1.48 3.26
C ILE A 29 12.98 0.08 2.62
N SER A 30 11.85 -0.63 2.73
CA SER A 30 11.69 -1.98 2.19
C SER A 30 12.00 -2.08 0.70
N GLY A 31 11.59 -1.10 -0.10
CA GLY A 31 11.88 -1.11 -1.54
C GLY A 31 13.36 -0.90 -1.86
N SER A 32 14.08 -0.19 -1.00
CA SER A 32 15.54 -0.07 -1.10
C SER A 32 16.24 -1.39 -0.77
N LEU A 33 15.72 -2.17 0.19
CA LEU A 33 16.23 -3.51 0.49
C LEU A 33 16.06 -4.44 -0.72
N VAL A 34 14.84 -4.50 -1.27
CA VAL A 34 14.52 -5.34 -2.44
C VAL A 34 15.37 -4.95 -3.65
N ALA A 35 15.49 -3.65 -3.93
CA ALA A 35 16.34 -3.16 -5.01
C ALA A 35 17.82 -3.54 -4.83
N ALA A 36 18.34 -3.42 -3.61
CA ALA A 36 19.70 -3.83 -3.27
C ALA A 36 19.93 -5.33 -3.40
N GLY A 37 18.98 -6.17 -2.98
CA GLY A 37 19.05 -7.63 -3.15
C GLY A 37 19.12 -8.02 -4.62
N LEU A 38 18.24 -7.44 -5.46
CA LEU A 38 18.26 -7.67 -6.91
C LEU A 38 19.56 -7.17 -7.56
N ALA A 39 20.10 -6.03 -7.10
CA ALA A 39 21.38 -5.52 -7.56
C ALA A 39 22.54 -6.44 -7.15
N ALA A 40 22.51 -7.00 -5.94
CA ALA A 40 23.50 -7.96 -5.46
C ALA A 40 23.47 -9.27 -6.27
N ALA A 41 22.28 -9.79 -6.58
CA ALA A 41 22.10 -10.95 -7.45
C ALA A 41 22.70 -10.73 -8.85
N ALA A 42 22.68 -9.49 -9.34
CA ALA A 42 23.29 -9.09 -10.61
C ALA A 42 24.79 -8.74 -10.50
N GLY A 43 25.40 -8.83 -9.31
CA GLY A 43 26.79 -8.42 -9.07
C GLY A 43 27.04 -6.91 -9.19
N GLN A 44 26.00 -6.09 -9.05
CA GLN A 44 26.02 -4.63 -9.22
C GLN A 44 25.69 -3.88 -7.92
N PHE A 45 25.75 -4.55 -6.75
CA PHE A 45 25.49 -3.87 -5.48
C PHE A 45 26.55 -2.81 -5.17
N ARG A 46 26.08 -1.64 -4.73
CA ARG A 46 26.91 -0.48 -4.39
C ARG A 46 26.44 0.12 -3.06
N VAL A 47 27.31 0.10 -2.05
CA VAL A 47 26.97 0.50 -0.68
C VAL A 47 26.56 1.97 -0.60
N GLU A 48 27.18 2.82 -1.41
CA GLU A 48 26.91 4.26 -1.45
C GLU A 48 25.52 4.58 -2.04
N VAL A 49 25.09 3.84 -3.07
CA VAL A 49 23.74 3.95 -3.64
C VAL A 49 22.72 3.44 -2.63
N PHE A 50 23.01 2.32 -1.97
CA PHE A 50 22.15 1.75 -0.95
C PHE A 50 21.93 2.70 0.24
N ALA A 51 23.00 3.26 0.80
CA ALA A 51 22.92 4.20 1.92
C ALA A 51 22.10 5.44 1.56
N LEU A 52 22.32 6.02 0.37
CA LEU A 52 21.55 7.17 -0.10
C LEU A 52 20.09 6.84 -0.35
N MET A 53 19.78 5.67 -0.91
CA MET A 53 18.39 5.22 -1.09
C MET A 53 17.66 5.07 0.26
N LEU A 54 18.30 4.47 1.27
CA LEU A 54 17.71 4.34 2.61
C LEU A 54 17.35 5.72 3.19
N VAL A 55 18.26 6.69 3.09
CA VAL A 55 18.05 8.04 3.61
C VAL A 55 16.96 8.78 2.83
N VAL A 56 17.00 8.75 1.49
CA VAL A 56 16.01 9.41 0.63
C VAL A 56 14.61 8.84 0.87
N SER A 57 14.46 7.51 0.91
CA SER A 57 13.17 6.86 1.18
C SER A 57 12.64 7.17 2.58
N ALA A 58 13.51 7.19 3.60
CA ALA A 58 13.12 7.58 4.95
C ALA A 58 12.65 9.04 5.02
N LEU A 59 13.36 9.97 4.36
CA LEU A 59 12.98 11.37 4.34
C LEU A 59 11.69 11.62 3.56
N LEU A 60 11.45 10.90 2.46
CA LEU A 60 10.16 10.95 1.74
C LEU A 60 9.00 10.53 2.65
N GLN A 61 9.19 9.49 3.49
CA GLN A 61 8.19 9.10 4.48
C GLN A 61 7.99 10.16 5.57
N VAL A 62 9.06 10.81 6.03
CA VAL A 62 8.95 11.93 6.98
C VAL A 62 8.19 13.10 6.37
N ILE A 63 8.43 13.43 5.09
CA ILE A 63 7.65 14.45 4.36
C ILE A 63 6.18 14.08 4.35
N ALA A 64 5.83 12.84 3.99
CA ALA A 64 4.44 12.38 3.99
C ALA A 64 3.80 12.48 5.38
N ASN A 65 4.53 12.14 6.44
CA ASN A 65 4.04 12.22 7.82
C ASN A 65 3.81 13.67 8.29
N PHE A 66 4.74 14.57 7.97
CA PHE A 66 4.61 16.00 8.29
C PHE A 66 3.49 16.65 7.46
N ALA A 67 3.36 16.27 6.19
CA ALA A 67 2.31 16.77 5.31
C ALA A 67 0.94 16.28 5.79
N ASP A 68 0.83 15.04 6.27
CA ASP A 68 -0.39 14.47 6.85
C ASP A 68 -0.83 15.26 8.09
N ASP A 69 0.08 15.50 9.04
CA ASP A 69 -0.20 16.33 10.21
C ASP A 69 -0.62 17.76 9.81
N PHE A 70 0.06 18.36 8.83
CA PHE A 70 -0.24 19.73 8.35
C PHE A 70 -1.59 19.82 7.64
N GLY A 71 -1.84 18.90 6.70
CA GLY A 71 -3.04 18.86 5.89
C GLY A 71 -4.29 18.57 6.72
N ASP A 72 -4.23 17.60 7.64
CA ASP A 72 -5.39 17.22 8.45
C ASP A 72 -5.83 18.34 9.39
N LEU A 73 -4.88 19.08 9.98
CA LEU A 73 -5.20 20.26 10.80
C LEU A 73 -5.84 21.36 9.94
N ALA A 74 -5.28 21.63 8.74
CA ALA A 74 -5.80 22.66 7.84
C ALA A 74 -7.22 22.37 7.33
N HIS A 75 -7.58 21.08 7.18
CA HIS A 75 -8.91 20.64 6.74
C HIS A 75 -9.88 20.34 7.89
N GLY A 76 -9.48 20.55 9.15
CA GLY A 76 -10.34 20.33 10.33
C GLY A 76 -10.69 18.86 10.58
N LEU A 77 -9.88 17.92 10.07
CA LEU A 77 -10.10 16.48 10.26
C LEU A 77 -9.60 15.96 11.61
N ASP A 78 -8.81 16.80 12.29
CA ASP A 78 -8.09 16.47 13.52
C ASP A 78 -8.86 17.00 14.76
N ASP A 79 -10.12 16.57 14.92
CA ASP A 79 -11.04 16.95 16.01
C ASP A 79 -11.05 15.97 17.21
N GLU A 80 -11.86 16.25 18.23
CA GLU A 80 -11.99 15.42 19.45
C GLU A 80 -12.55 14.01 19.21
N THR A 81 -13.06 13.71 18.01
CA THR A 81 -13.59 12.39 17.64
C THR A 81 -12.54 11.47 17.01
N ARG A 82 -11.29 11.94 16.88
CA ARG A 82 -10.17 11.15 16.36
C ARG A 82 -9.89 9.91 17.22
N VAL A 83 -9.86 8.75 16.57
CA VAL A 83 -9.56 7.45 17.21
C VAL A 83 -8.06 7.24 17.44
N GLY A 84 -7.20 7.79 16.57
CA GLY A 84 -5.74 7.73 16.70
C GLY A 84 -5.16 8.68 17.76
N PRO A 85 -3.88 8.50 18.17
CA PRO A 85 -3.26 9.35 19.18
C PRO A 85 -3.27 10.84 18.80
N LYS A 86 -3.44 11.72 19.79
CA LYS A 86 -3.41 13.19 19.60
C LYS A 86 -2.00 13.66 19.25
N ARG A 87 -1.86 14.26 18.06
CA ARG A 87 -0.59 14.66 17.45
C ARG A 87 0.02 15.91 18.08
N GLY A 88 1.30 16.16 17.80
CA GLY A 88 2.04 17.36 18.26
C GLY A 88 1.38 18.68 17.86
N MET A 89 0.85 18.77 16.64
CA MET A 89 0.13 19.96 16.18
C MET A 89 -1.24 20.11 16.83
N GLN A 90 -2.02 19.03 16.94
CA GLN A 90 -3.33 19.04 17.61
C GLN A 90 -3.23 19.49 19.07
N ARG A 91 -2.14 19.12 19.76
CA ARG A 91 -1.87 19.55 21.13
C ARG A 91 -1.35 20.99 21.24
N GLY A 92 -1.16 21.70 20.12
CA GLY A 92 -0.59 23.05 20.08
C GLY A 92 0.91 23.12 20.42
N ILE A 93 1.60 21.98 20.52
CA ILE A 93 3.05 21.92 20.83
C ILE A 93 3.88 22.33 19.62
N ILE A 94 3.43 21.97 18.42
CA ILE A 94 4.04 22.36 17.14
C ILE A 94 3.05 23.29 16.42
N SER A 95 3.47 24.53 16.15
CA SER A 95 2.64 25.48 15.40
C SER A 95 2.60 25.16 13.90
N PRO A 96 1.54 25.57 13.17
CA PRO A 96 1.48 25.42 11.72
C PRO A 96 2.67 26.06 10.98
N ALA A 97 3.16 27.20 11.48
CA ALA A 97 4.33 27.87 10.90
C ALA A 97 5.60 27.00 11.04
N GLN A 98 5.82 26.41 12.22
CA GLN A 98 6.95 25.50 12.45
C GLN A 98 6.86 24.24 11.57
N MET A 99 5.67 23.64 11.45
CA MET A 99 5.48 22.46 10.60
C MET A 99 5.71 22.79 9.12
N ARG A 100 5.24 23.95 8.65
CA ARG A 100 5.51 24.42 7.28
C ARG A 100 7.01 24.61 7.03
N THR A 101 7.73 25.22 7.97
CA THR A 101 9.19 25.37 7.87
C THR A 101 9.90 24.01 7.85
N ALA A 102 9.49 23.07 8.72
CA ALA A 102 10.03 21.72 8.73
C ALA A 102 9.80 21.00 7.40
N LEU A 103 8.59 21.08 6.83
CA LEU A 103 8.27 20.55 5.50
C LEU A 103 9.20 21.11 4.42
N ILE A 104 9.40 22.43 4.37
CA ILE A 104 10.29 23.06 3.39
C ILE A 104 11.72 22.52 3.53
N ILE A 105 12.25 22.49 4.76
CA ILE A 105 13.61 22.02 5.04
C ILE A 105 13.76 20.55 4.64
N THR A 106 12.82 19.68 5.05
CA THR A 106 12.89 18.25 4.73
C THR A 106 12.75 18.02 3.23
N CYS A 107 11.84 18.71 2.53
CA CYS A 107 11.74 18.66 1.06
C CYS A 107 13.04 19.08 0.37
N SER A 108 13.65 20.19 0.79
CA SER A 108 14.93 20.66 0.23
C SER A 108 16.06 19.65 0.48
N LEU A 109 16.16 19.09 1.69
CA LEU A 109 17.16 18.09 2.02
C LEU A 109 16.97 16.81 1.19
N THR A 110 15.74 16.32 1.07
CA THR A 110 15.40 15.15 0.23
C THR A 110 15.74 15.40 -1.23
N PHE A 111 15.44 16.59 -1.76
CA PHE A 111 15.80 16.95 -3.12
C PHE A 111 17.32 16.95 -3.35
N ILE A 112 18.09 17.58 -2.45
CA ILE A 112 19.56 17.61 -2.53
C ILE A 112 20.14 16.20 -2.48
N LEU A 113 19.69 15.37 -1.54
CA LEU A 113 20.16 13.99 -1.42
C LEU A 113 19.69 13.10 -2.58
N GLY A 114 18.52 13.36 -3.16
CA GLY A 114 18.05 12.73 -4.39
C GLY A 114 18.93 13.07 -5.58
N CYS A 115 19.32 14.35 -5.74
CA CYS A 115 20.29 14.77 -6.76
C CYS A 115 21.65 14.08 -6.54
N LEU A 116 22.12 13.98 -5.29
CA LEU A 116 23.34 13.26 -4.95
C LEU A 116 23.24 11.77 -5.29
N LEU A 117 22.11 11.12 -4.99
CA LEU A 117 21.84 9.73 -5.35
C LEU A 117 21.90 9.50 -6.86
N ILE A 118 21.25 10.37 -7.64
CA ILE A 118 21.30 10.32 -9.10
C ILE A 118 22.74 10.49 -9.60
N TRP A 119 23.47 11.49 -9.08
CA TRP A 119 24.86 11.70 -9.44
C TRP A 119 25.72 10.45 -9.15
N VAL A 120 25.66 9.93 -7.93
CA VAL A 120 26.43 8.74 -7.52
C VAL A 120 26.05 7.51 -8.36
N ALA A 121 24.78 7.32 -8.67
CA ALA A 121 24.29 6.21 -9.48
C ALA A 121 24.84 6.26 -10.91
N PHE A 122 24.80 7.42 -11.57
CA PHE A 122 25.09 7.53 -13.01
C PHE A 122 26.50 8.02 -13.37
N THR A 123 27.23 8.66 -12.46
CA THR A 123 28.57 9.23 -12.76
C THR A 123 29.69 8.66 -11.91
N ALA A 124 29.41 8.28 -10.66
CA ALA A 124 30.42 7.68 -9.78
C ALA A 124 30.51 6.15 -9.89
N GLY A 125 29.68 5.52 -10.72
CA GLY A 125 29.59 4.07 -10.91
C GLY A 125 29.95 3.59 -12.33
N PRO A 126 29.57 2.34 -12.67
CA PRO A 126 29.69 1.83 -14.03
C PRO A 126 29.02 2.79 -15.03
N ALA A 127 29.74 3.20 -16.07
CA ALA A 127 29.20 4.11 -17.06
C ALA A 127 28.03 3.45 -17.80
N MET A 128 26.87 4.11 -17.80
CA MET A 128 25.76 3.72 -18.67
C MET A 128 26.15 3.97 -20.13
N ALA A 129 26.03 2.93 -20.97
CA ALA A 129 26.55 2.94 -22.35
C ALA A 129 25.97 4.05 -23.24
N SER A 130 24.69 4.39 -23.08
CA SER A 130 24.03 5.49 -23.80
C SER A 130 22.82 6.00 -23.01
N GLY A 131 22.43 7.27 -23.21
CA GLY A 131 21.20 7.83 -22.64
C GLY A 131 21.27 8.24 -21.16
N SER A 132 22.47 8.31 -20.55
CA SER A 132 22.66 8.69 -19.13
C SER A 132 22.00 10.02 -18.77
N VAL A 133 22.15 11.06 -19.61
CA VAL A 133 21.53 12.37 -19.39
C VAL A 133 20.00 12.27 -19.35
N THR A 134 19.39 11.56 -20.31
CA THR A 134 17.95 11.34 -20.36
C THR A 134 17.45 10.60 -19.11
N ALA A 135 18.18 9.56 -18.68
CA ALA A 135 17.86 8.83 -17.47
C ALA A 135 17.96 9.72 -16.22
N MET A 136 19.03 10.51 -16.08
CA MET A 136 19.20 11.45 -14.96
C MET A 136 18.07 12.48 -14.91
N ILE A 137 17.65 13.03 -16.06
CA ILE A 137 16.51 13.96 -16.14
C ILE A 137 15.22 13.24 -15.73
N ALA A 138 14.97 12.02 -16.23
CA ALA A 138 13.80 11.24 -15.86
C ALA A 138 13.75 10.97 -14.35
N PHE A 139 14.89 10.61 -13.74
CA PHE A 139 15.00 10.39 -12.30
C PHE A 139 14.84 11.68 -11.48
N LEU A 140 15.34 12.82 -11.99
CA LEU A 140 15.13 14.12 -11.36
C LEU A 140 13.63 14.46 -11.33
N MET A 141 12.94 14.29 -12.45
CA MET A 141 11.50 14.50 -12.54
C MET A 141 10.72 13.52 -11.66
N LEU A 142 11.14 12.25 -11.60
CA LEU A 142 10.56 11.23 -10.73
C LEU A 142 10.75 11.58 -9.25
N GLY A 143 11.92 12.09 -8.86
CA GLY A 143 12.19 12.57 -7.50
C GLY A 143 11.33 13.76 -7.11
N ILE A 144 11.18 14.75 -8.01
CA ILE A 144 10.26 15.87 -7.82
C ILE A 144 8.82 15.38 -7.68
N ALA A 145 8.39 14.44 -8.53
CA ALA A 145 7.07 13.84 -8.47
C ALA A 145 6.83 13.06 -7.17
N ALA A 146 7.84 12.37 -6.63
CA ALA A 146 7.74 11.67 -5.36
C ALA A 146 7.59 12.62 -4.16
N ILE A 147 8.36 13.72 -4.13
CA ILE A 147 8.20 14.79 -3.12
C ILE A 147 6.80 15.41 -3.24
N ALA A 148 6.37 15.74 -4.46
CA ALA A 148 5.06 16.32 -4.72
C ALA A 148 3.93 15.38 -4.29
N ALA A 149 4.04 14.07 -4.58
CA ALA A 149 3.08 13.07 -4.13
C ALA A 149 3.01 13.03 -2.59
N ALA A 150 4.14 12.94 -1.91
CA ALA A 150 4.18 12.91 -0.44
C ALA A 150 3.49 14.14 0.19
N VAL A 151 3.60 15.33 -0.42
CA VAL A 151 2.95 16.55 0.07
C VAL A 151 1.46 16.60 -0.32
N PHE A 152 1.13 16.38 -1.59
CA PHE A 152 -0.24 16.52 -2.11
C PHE A 152 -1.18 15.37 -1.72
N TYR A 153 -0.68 14.37 -1.00
CA TYR A 153 -1.51 13.34 -0.39
C TYR A 153 -2.59 13.94 0.52
N THR A 154 -2.23 14.95 1.32
CA THR A 154 -3.09 15.60 2.33
C THR A 154 -3.09 17.12 2.25
N VAL A 155 -2.12 17.73 1.57
CA VAL A 155 -2.02 19.19 1.44
C VAL A 155 -2.57 19.67 0.10
N GLY A 156 -3.29 20.78 0.08
CA GLY A 156 -3.84 21.41 -1.12
C GLY A 156 -5.37 21.39 -1.16
N PRO A 157 -5.99 21.98 -2.20
CA PRO A 157 -7.45 22.12 -2.27
C PRO A 157 -8.18 20.79 -2.56
N HIS A 158 -7.51 19.84 -3.20
CA HIS A 158 -8.05 18.53 -3.53
C HIS A 158 -7.02 17.42 -3.28
N PRO A 159 -6.69 17.13 -2.00
CA PRO A 159 -5.68 16.12 -1.69
C PRO A 159 -6.10 14.74 -2.21
N TYR A 160 -5.21 14.05 -2.91
CA TYR A 160 -5.58 12.81 -3.56
C TYR A 160 -5.85 11.67 -2.55
N GLY A 161 -5.34 11.78 -1.32
CA GLY A 161 -5.72 10.89 -0.23
C GLY A 161 -7.21 10.94 0.07
N TYR A 162 -7.83 12.12 -0.04
CA TYR A 162 -9.27 12.31 0.19
C TYR A 162 -10.12 11.84 -1.01
N LEU A 163 -9.51 11.75 -2.20
CA LEU A 163 -10.10 11.11 -3.38
C LEU A 163 -10.08 9.57 -3.30
N GLY A 164 -9.50 9.00 -2.24
CA GLY A 164 -9.39 7.55 -2.06
C GLY A 164 -8.30 6.91 -2.90
N LEU A 165 -7.30 7.68 -3.34
CA LEU A 165 -6.17 7.19 -4.13
C LEU A 165 -4.99 6.72 -3.27
N GLY A 166 -5.17 6.61 -1.95
CA GLY A 166 -4.11 6.22 -1.01
C GLY A 166 -3.47 4.87 -1.36
N ASP A 167 -4.26 3.81 -1.45
CA ASP A 167 -3.74 2.44 -1.63
C ASP A 167 -2.98 2.31 -2.96
N ILE A 168 -3.52 2.87 -4.04
CA ILE A 168 -2.89 2.82 -5.36
C ILE A 168 -1.61 3.65 -5.41
N MET A 169 -1.59 4.83 -4.78
CA MET A 169 -0.38 5.65 -4.75
C MET A 169 0.69 5.04 -3.85
N SER A 170 0.31 4.46 -2.70
CA SER A 170 1.25 3.70 -1.86
C SER A 170 1.81 2.48 -2.62
N PHE A 171 0.98 1.75 -3.36
CA PHE A 171 1.41 0.65 -4.23
C PHE A 171 2.41 1.12 -5.31
N ILE A 172 2.12 2.23 -5.98
CA ILE A 172 2.99 2.81 -7.02
C ILE A 172 4.31 3.26 -6.41
N PHE A 173 4.31 4.09 -5.36
CA PHE A 173 5.54 4.70 -4.86
C PHE A 173 6.41 3.74 -4.04
N PHE A 174 5.81 2.96 -3.13
CA PHE A 174 6.57 2.04 -2.28
C PHE A 174 6.88 0.71 -2.98
N GLY A 175 6.05 0.29 -3.94
CA GLY A 175 6.27 -0.90 -4.76
C GLY A 175 7.00 -0.57 -6.05
N LEU A 176 6.26 -0.11 -7.06
CA LEU A 176 6.75 0.09 -8.44
C LEU A 176 7.96 1.03 -8.51
N VAL A 177 7.82 2.27 -8.06
CA VAL A 177 8.88 3.28 -8.12
C VAL A 177 10.06 2.85 -7.26
N SER A 178 9.84 2.52 -5.99
CA SER A 178 10.96 2.21 -5.08
C SER A 178 11.78 1.01 -5.54
N VAL A 179 11.17 -0.03 -6.11
CA VAL A 179 11.89 -1.25 -6.52
C VAL A 179 12.41 -1.13 -7.95
N ILE A 180 11.59 -0.74 -8.93
CA ILE A 180 12.02 -0.67 -10.33
C ILE A 180 13.05 0.44 -10.52
N ALA A 181 12.73 1.66 -10.07
CA ALA A 181 13.65 2.77 -10.18
C ALA A 181 14.88 2.55 -9.28
N GLY A 182 14.67 1.95 -8.10
CA GLY A 182 15.75 1.56 -7.20
C GLY A 182 16.74 0.59 -7.83
N THR A 183 16.27 -0.51 -8.41
CA THR A 183 17.13 -1.48 -9.11
C THR A 183 17.84 -0.84 -10.30
N PHE A 184 17.13 0.03 -11.05
CA PHE A 184 17.72 0.73 -12.20
C PHE A 184 18.87 1.66 -11.79
N LEU A 185 18.88 2.24 -10.59
CA LEU A 185 20.00 3.04 -10.09
C LEU A 185 21.29 2.22 -9.89
N TYR A 186 21.19 0.88 -9.82
CA TYR A 186 22.35 -0.01 -9.82
C TYR A 186 22.65 -0.58 -11.20
N THR A 187 21.63 -1.13 -11.87
CA THR A 187 21.81 -1.99 -13.05
C THR A 187 21.67 -1.25 -14.38
N HIS A 188 21.09 -0.04 -14.35
CA HIS A 188 20.69 0.72 -15.54
C HIS A 188 19.76 -0.06 -16.49
N ALA A 189 19.03 -1.05 -15.98
CA ALA A 189 18.12 -1.88 -16.75
C ALA A 189 16.87 -2.23 -15.94
N VAL A 190 15.73 -2.24 -16.62
CA VAL A 190 14.49 -2.81 -16.08
C VAL A 190 14.41 -4.27 -16.52
N ASN A 191 14.20 -5.18 -15.57
CA ASN A 191 14.06 -6.61 -15.84
C ASN A 191 12.79 -7.18 -15.21
N ALA A 192 12.40 -8.38 -15.65
CA ALA A 192 11.19 -9.05 -15.17
C ALA A 192 11.21 -9.28 -13.65
N ALA A 193 12.37 -9.61 -13.07
CA ALA A 193 12.53 -9.79 -11.63
C ALA A 193 12.18 -8.52 -10.84
N SER A 194 12.68 -7.35 -11.28
CA SER A 194 12.39 -6.06 -10.65
C SER A 194 10.91 -5.70 -10.73
N LEU A 195 10.24 -5.97 -11.86
CA LEU A 195 8.80 -5.75 -11.99
C LEU A 195 8.00 -6.64 -11.05
N VAL A 196 8.27 -7.95 -11.04
CA VAL A 196 7.53 -8.91 -10.20
C VAL A 196 7.80 -8.63 -8.71
N ALA A 197 9.04 -8.34 -8.32
CA ALA A 197 9.37 -7.97 -6.94
C ALA A 197 8.73 -6.64 -6.51
N ALA A 198 8.60 -5.68 -7.43
CA ALA A 198 7.91 -4.42 -7.17
C ALA A 198 6.42 -4.61 -6.91
N LEU A 199 5.76 -5.45 -7.71
CA LEU A 199 4.38 -5.87 -7.46
C LEU A 199 4.28 -6.59 -6.12
N ALA A 200 5.19 -7.53 -5.85
CA ALA A 200 5.24 -8.29 -4.61
C ALA A 200 5.34 -7.38 -3.39
N LEU A 201 6.17 -6.34 -3.42
CA LEU A 201 6.30 -5.40 -2.31
C LEU A 201 5.14 -4.39 -2.22
N GLY A 202 4.58 -3.96 -3.36
CA GLY A 202 3.53 -2.95 -3.38
C GLY A 202 2.22 -3.44 -2.74
N LEU A 203 1.84 -4.71 -2.96
CA LEU A 203 0.59 -5.26 -2.43
C LEU A 203 0.48 -5.23 -0.90
N PRO A 204 1.48 -5.67 -0.10
CA PRO A 204 1.38 -5.64 1.35
C PRO A 204 1.48 -4.21 1.91
N VAL A 205 2.11 -3.27 1.19
CA VAL A 205 2.03 -1.84 1.52
C VAL A 205 0.60 -1.34 1.34
N ALA A 206 -0.05 -1.67 0.23
CA ALA A 206 -1.48 -1.38 0.05
C ALA A 206 -2.33 -2.08 1.11
N ALA A 207 -1.91 -3.25 1.61
CA ALA A 207 -2.63 -3.97 2.67
C ALA A 207 -2.59 -3.20 4.01
N VAL A 208 -1.47 -2.55 4.33
CA VAL A 208 -1.36 -1.63 5.49
C VAL A 208 -2.32 -0.44 5.31
N MET A 209 -2.38 0.14 4.11
CA MET A 209 -3.31 1.23 3.79
C MET A 209 -4.77 0.77 3.89
N ASN A 210 -5.08 -0.44 3.43
CA ASN A 210 -6.42 -1.00 3.56
C ASN A 210 -6.83 -1.18 5.01
N ILE A 211 -5.93 -1.59 5.92
CA ILE A 211 -6.24 -1.63 7.38
C ILE A 211 -6.65 -0.24 7.88
N ASN A 212 -5.89 0.79 7.49
CA ASN A 212 -6.19 2.19 7.85
C ASN A 212 -7.57 2.60 7.31
N ASN A 213 -7.86 2.30 6.05
CA ASN A 213 -9.12 2.66 5.40
C ASN A 213 -10.32 1.87 5.92
N MET A 214 -10.14 0.60 6.32
CA MET A 214 -11.19 -0.20 6.97
C MET A 214 -11.53 0.41 8.33
N ARG A 215 -10.52 0.73 9.16
CA ARG A 215 -10.69 1.37 10.48
C ARG A 215 -11.55 2.63 10.41
N ASP A 216 -11.26 3.47 9.42
CA ASP A 216 -11.88 4.79 9.29
C ASP A 216 -13.09 4.80 8.34
N SER A 217 -13.48 3.64 7.77
CA SER A 217 -14.44 3.54 6.66
C SER A 217 -15.74 4.32 6.88
N THR A 218 -16.37 4.13 8.04
CA THR A 218 -17.63 4.81 8.40
C THR A 218 -17.46 6.33 8.54
N ALA A 219 -16.40 6.77 9.25
CA ALA A 219 -16.13 8.19 9.47
C ALA A 219 -15.74 8.90 8.16
N ASP A 220 -14.94 8.23 7.33
CA ASP A 220 -14.51 8.73 6.02
C ASP A 220 -15.69 8.81 5.05
N ALA A 221 -16.60 7.84 5.06
CA ALA A 221 -17.83 7.87 4.26
C ALA A 221 -18.73 9.05 4.65
N ALA A 222 -18.90 9.31 5.95
CA ALA A 222 -19.68 10.46 6.46
C ALA A 222 -19.09 11.82 6.03
N LYS A 223 -17.77 11.88 5.82
CA LYS A 223 -17.04 13.07 5.33
C LYS A 223 -16.89 13.11 3.81
N GLY A 224 -17.54 12.19 3.07
CA GLY A 224 -17.55 12.16 1.61
C GLY A 224 -16.30 11.57 0.94
N LYS A 225 -15.36 10.99 1.70
CA LYS A 225 -14.20 10.30 1.13
C LYS A 225 -14.60 8.98 0.49
N LYS A 226 -13.94 8.64 -0.63
CA LYS A 226 -14.27 7.46 -1.46
C LYS A 226 -13.09 6.48 -1.56
N THR A 227 -12.59 6.03 -0.42
CA THR A 227 -11.51 5.03 -0.30
C THR A 227 -11.88 3.71 -0.98
N ILE A 228 -10.89 2.86 -1.27
CA ILE A 228 -11.14 1.52 -1.80
C ILE A 228 -11.98 0.69 -0.82
N ALA A 229 -11.71 0.79 0.48
CA ALA A 229 -12.53 0.15 1.52
C ALA A 229 -14.02 0.57 1.41
N ASN A 230 -14.31 1.86 1.28
CA ASN A 230 -15.70 2.35 1.15
C ASN A 230 -16.37 1.84 -0.14
N ARG A 231 -15.63 1.79 -1.25
CA ARG A 231 -16.14 1.29 -2.53
C ARG A 231 -16.41 -0.21 -2.48
N LEU A 232 -15.51 -0.97 -1.86
CA LEU A 232 -15.66 -2.41 -1.64
C LEU A 232 -16.81 -2.71 -0.70
N TYR A 233 -16.96 -1.93 0.37
CA TYR A 233 -18.09 -2.04 1.29
C TYR A 233 -19.41 -1.88 0.54
N ALA A 234 -19.56 -0.77 -0.19
CA ALA A 234 -20.77 -0.51 -0.98
C ALA A 234 -20.98 -1.51 -2.13
N ALA A 235 -19.92 -2.12 -2.67
CA ALA A 235 -20.04 -3.20 -3.65
C ALA A 235 -20.57 -4.50 -3.00
N GLY A 236 -20.04 -4.85 -1.82
CA GLY A 236 -20.50 -6.00 -1.05
C GLY A 236 -21.96 -5.89 -0.65
N GLU A 237 -22.38 -4.74 -0.08
CA GLU A 237 -23.78 -4.51 0.30
C GLU A 237 -24.74 -4.62 -0.91
N ARG A 238 -24.39 -3.98 -2.05
CA ARG A 238 -25.18 -4.10 -3.29
C ARG A 238 -25.26 -5.53 -3.81
N GLN A 239 -24.17 -6.29 -3.70
CA GLN A 239 -24.16 -7.69 -4.13
C GLN A 239 -25.01 -8.56 -3.19
N GLY A 240 -24.93 -8.33 -1.88
CA GLY A 240 -25.79 -8.98 -0.89
C GLY A 240 -27.26 -8.73 -1.16
N GLU A 241 -27.64 -7.47 -1.46
CA GLU A 241 -29.00 -7.09 -1.86
C GLU A 241 -29.43 -7.76 -3.18
N HIS A 242 -28.58 -7.77 -4.21
CA HIS A 242 -28.89 -8.41 -5.49
C HIS A 242 -29.10 -9.92 -5.37
N VAL A 243 -28.32 -10.58 -4.51
CA VAL A 243 -28.50 -12.01 -4.22
C VAL A 243 -29.78 -12.20 -3.42
N ALA A 244 -29.98 -11.48 -2.32
CA ALA A 244 -31.18 -11.59 -1.48
C ALA A 244 -32.49 -11.32 -2.23
N THR A 245 -32.47 -10.44 -3.23
CA THR A 245 -33.63 -10.12 -4.09
C THR A 245 -33.81 -11.09 -5.26
N GLY A 246 -32.93 -12.09 -5.43
CA GLY A 246 -32.99 -13.08 -6.49
C GLY A 246 -32.62 -12.54 -7.88
N LYS A 247 -32.08 -11.33 -7.97
CA LYS A 247 -31.74 -10.67 -9.23
C LYS A 247 -30.55 -11.35 -9.93
N THR A 248 -29.53 -11.73 -9.16
CA THR A 248 -28.38 -12.49 -9.69
C THR A 248 -28.79 -13.85 -10.24
N SER A 249 -29.72 -14.51 -9.56
CA SER A 249 -30.33 -15.77 -9.96
C SER A 249 -31.07 -15.65 -11.30
N GLN A 250 -31.85 -14.58 -11.47
CA GLN A 250 -32.57 -14.28 -12.72
C GLN A 250 -31.62 -13.95 -13.87
N GLU A 251 -30.53 -13.22 -13.62
CA GLU A 251 -29.50 -12.91 -14.61
C GLU A 251 -28.77 -14.17 -15.10
N ILE A 252 -28.38 -15.07 -14.18
CA ILE A 252 -27.74 -16.35 -14.52
C ILE A 252 -28.69 -17.25 -15.29
N ALA A 253 -29.94 -17.39 -14.84
CA ALA A 253 -30.92 -18.22 -15.50
C ALA A 253 -31.25 -17.70 -16.92
N GLY A 254 -31.35 -16.38 -17.08
CA GLY A 254 -31.50 -15.74 -18.40
C GLY A 254 -30.29 -16.00 -19.32
N LEU A 255 -29.07 -15.95 -18.79
CA LEU A 255 -27.86 -16.24 -19.56
C LEU A 255 -27.80 -17.72 -19.98
N VAL A 256 -28.12 -18.65 -19.08
CA VAL A 256 -28.18 -20.09 -19.36
C VAL A 256 -29.23 -20.38 -20.43
N ALA A 257 -30.43 -19.81 -20.31
CA ALA A 257 -31.48 -20.01 -21.30
C ALA A 257 -31.08 -19.48 -22.70
N VAL A 258 -30.41 -18.32 -22.78
CA VAL A 258 -29.87 -17.79 -24.05
C VAL A 258 -28.78 -18.70 -24.64
N LEU A 259 -27.88 -19.23 -23.80
CA LEU A 259 -26.78 -20.09 -24.24
C LEU A 259 -27.24 -21.49 -24.66
N SER A 260 -28.24 -22.05 -23.97
CA SER A 260 -28.76 -23.40 -24.22
C SER A 260 -29.63 -23.48 -25.47
N HIS A 261 -30.42 -22.43 -25.75
CA HIS A 261 -31.47 -22.48 -26.77
C HIS A 261 -31.25 -21.50 -27.93
N GLY A 262 -30.23 -20.64 -27.86
CA GLY A 262 -29.98 -19.60 -28.86
C GLY A 262 -31.04 -18.49 -28.85
N PRO A 263 -30.96 -17.48 -29.73
CA PRO A 263 -31.81 -16.28 -29.69
C PRO A 263 -33.28 -16.50 -30.12
N LYS A 264 -33.72 -17.75 -30.33
CA LYS A 264 -35.07 -18.10 -30.85
C LYS A 264 -35.78 -19.15 -29.98
N VAL A 265 -35.76 -18.94 -28.66
CA VAL A 265 -36.58 -19.73 -27.71
C VAL A 265 -38.01 -19.18 -27.73
N ASP A 266 -39.00 -20.05 -27.56
CA ASP A 266 -40.37 -19.61 -27.26
C ASP A 266 -40.40 -18.92 -25.90
N ALA A 267 -41.14 -17.81 -25.77
CA ALA A 267 -41.11 -16.97 -24.58
C ALA A 267 -41.57 -17.74 -23.31
N ALA A 268 -42.48 -18.70 -23.48
CA ALA A 268 -42.98 -19.52 -22.39
C ALA A 268 -41.92 -20.51 -21.87
N ASP A 269 -41.15 -21.13 -22.76
CA ASP A 269 -40.08 -22.07 -22.39
C ASP A 269 -38.90 -21.32 -21.76
N PHE A 270 -38.59 -20.14 -22.28
CA PHE A 270 -37.61 -19.22 -21.68
C PHE A 270 -38.02 -18.79 -20.27
N GLU A 271 -39.28 -18.37 -20.08
CA GLU A 271 -39.80 -17.99 -18.75
C GLU A 271 -39.83 -19.18 -17.78
N ALA A 272 -40.19 -20.39 -18.23
CA ALA A 272 -40.21 -21.57 -17.40
C ALA A 272 -38.80 -21.97 -16.92
N GLU A 273 -37.80 -21.92 -17.80
CA GLU A 273 -36.41 -22.24 -17.47
C GLU A 273 -35.78 -21.15 -16.58
N VAL A 274 -36.08 -19.88 -16.83
CA VAL A 274 -35.68 -18.77 -15.96
C VAL A 274 -36.31 -18.88 -14.57
N ASN A 275 -37.57 -19.31 -14.48
CA ASN A 275 -38.25 -19.52 -13.21
C ASN A 275 -37.69 -20.74 -12.46
N ALA A 276 -37.42 -21.86 -13.13
CA ALA A 276 -36.86 -23.07 -12.51
C ALA A 276 -35.42 -22.84 -12.01
N GLY A 277 -34.55 -22.23 -12.82
CA GLY A 277 -33.22 -21.80 -12.38
C GLY A 277 -33.30 -20.71 -11.30
N GLY A 278 -34.33 -19.87 -11.37
CA GLY A 278 -34.68 -18.88 -10.36
C GLY A 278 -35.01 -19.50 -9.01
N ASP A 279 -35.65 -20.67 -8.95
CA ASP A 279 -36.05 -21.33 -7.70
C ASP A 279 -34.88 -22.01 -6.98
N GLU A 280 -33.98 -22.70 -7.70
CA GLU A 280 -32.73 -23.22 -7.11
C GLU A 280 -31.80 -22.10 -6.64
N ALA A 281 -31.67 -21.05 -7.46
CA ALA A 281 -30.82 -19.93 -7.10
C ALA A 281 -31.49 -19.01 -6.06
N ARG A 282 -32.83 -19.00 -5.91
CA ARG A 282 -33.53 -18.46 -4.73
C ARG A 282 -33.25 -19.30 -3.49
N ALA A 283 -33.25 -20.63 -3.59
CA ALA A 283 -32.89 -21.50 -2.46
C ALA A 283 -31.44 -21.26 -1.99
N TRP A 284 -30.49 -21.09 -2.92
CA TRP A 284 -29.11 -20.71 -2.59
C TRP A 284 -29.01 -19.27 -2.03
N ALA A 285 -29.74 -18.32 -2.61
CA ALA A 285 -29.77 -16.92 -2.19
C ALA A 285 -30.52 -16.66 -0.87
N THR A 286 -31.36 -17.60 -0.45
CA THR A 286 -32.05 -17.55 0.85
C THR A 286 -31.33 -18.38 1.91
N ASP A 287 -30.26 -19.11 1.56
CA ASP A 287 -29.38 -19.74 2.54
C ASP A 287 -28.76 -18.61 3.41
N PRO A 288 -29.07 -18.58 4.72
CA PRO A 288 -28.55 -17.57 5.63
C PRO A 288 -27.03 -17.49 5.63
N ARG A 289 -26.33 -18.60 5.30
CA ARG A 289 -24.85 -18.65 5.23
C ARG A 289 -24.31 -17.91 4.02
N THR A 290 -25.00 -17.98 2.88
CA THR A 290 -24.61 -17.34 1.62
C THR A 290 -24.79 -15.83 1.69
N VAL A 291 -25.95 -15.37 2.19
CA VAL A 291 -26.22 -13.93 2.35
C VAL A 291 -25.32 -13.32 3.42
N ALA A 292 -25.08 -14.03 4.53
CA ALA A 292 -24.15 -13.57 5.57
C ALA A 292 -22.68 -13.47 5.08
N ALA A 293 -22.31 -14.19 4.01
CA ALA A 293 -20.98 -14.11 3.42
C ALA A 293 -20.82 -12.92 2.47
N LEU A 294 -21.89 -12.40 1.86
CA LEU A 294 -21.85 -11.33 0.85
C LEU A 294 -22.12 -9.96 1.47
N THR A 295 -21.26 -9.55 2.37
CA THR A 295 -21.33 -8.24 3.04
C THR A 295 -20.19 -7.33 2.60
N GLY A 296 -20.36 -6.03 2.81
CA GLY A 296 -19.29 -5.06 2.63
C GLY A 296 -18.04 -5.38 3.45
N GLU A 297 -18.22 -5.91 4.67
CA GLU A 297 -17.15 -6.42 5.53
C GLU A 297 -16.33 -7.51 4.85
N THR A 298 -17.00 -8.50 4.26
CA THR A 298 -16.32 -9.59 3.56
C THR A 298 -15.50 -9.06 2.40
N TYR A 299 -16.04 -8.14 1.60
CA TYR A 299 -15.32 -7.57 0.45
C TYR A 299 -14.04 -6.84 0.87
N MET A 300 -14.11 -6.00 1.90
CA MET A 300 -12.92 -5.28 2.41
C MET A 300 -11.84 -6.24 2.93
N ARG A 301 -12.25 -7.32 3.60
CA ARG A 301 -11.34 -8.33 4.18
C ARG A 301 -10.78 -9.27 3.11
N SER A 302 -11.57 -9.68 2.14
CA SER A 302 -11.13 -10.44 0.97
C SER A 302 -10.10 -9.68 0.15
N TYR A 303 -10.28 -8.37 -0.01
CA TYR A 303 -9.26 -7.52 -0.63
C TYR A 303 -7.95 -7.52 0.18
N HIS A 304 -8.02 -7.38 1.51
CA HIS A 304 -6.83 -7.48 2.37
C HIS A 304 -6.10 -8.82 2.21
N LEU A 305 -6.84 -9.94 2.17
CA LEU A 305 -6.28 -11.27 1.92
C LEU A 305 -5.60 -11.34 0.55
N LEU A 306 -6.28 -10.92 -0.51
CA LEU A 306 -5.74 -10.95 -1.88
C LEU A 306 -4.41 -10.19 -1.99
N LEU A 307 -4.32 -9.02 -1.35
CA LEU A 307 -3.09 -8.24 -1.30
C LEU A 307 -1.95 -9.03 -0.65
N VAL A 308 -2.18 -9.62 0.53
CA VAL A 308 -1.12 -10.31 1.27
C VAL A 308 -0.74 -11.64 0.63
N TYR A 309 -1.70 -12.50 0.31
CA TYR A 309 -1.40 -13.80 -0.32
C TYR A 309 -0.83 -13.63 -1.72
N GLY A 310 -1.36 -12.69 -2.50
CA GLY A 310 -0.80 -12.33 -3.81
C GLY A 310 0.64 -11.86 -3.71
N SER A 311 1.00 -11.08 -2.69
CA SER A 311 2.37 -10.63 -2.47
C SER A 311 3.37 -11.77 -2.29
N ILE A 312 2.99 -12.80 -1.52
CA ILE A 312 3.86 -13.93 -1.21
C ILE A 312 4.06 -14.78 -2.44
N ALA A 313 3.00 -15.04 -3.20
CA ALA A 313 3.10 -15.73 -4.49
C ALA A 313 4.03 -14.98 -5.46
N LEU A 314 3.95 -13.66 -5.51
CA LEU A 314 4.81 -12.84 -6.35
C LEU A 314 6.26 -12.79 -5.86
N PHE A 315 6.52 -12.78 -4.55
CA PHE A 315 7.89 -12.91 -4.01
C PHE A 315 8.52 -14.25 -4.38
N LEU A 316 7.76 -15.34 -4.31
CA LEU A 316 8.21 -16.66 -4.75
C LEU A 316 8.46 -16.70 -6.27
N ALA A 317 7.61 -16.06 -7.06
CA ALA A 317 7.79 -15.94 -8.51
C ALA A 317 9.05 -15.10 -8.85
N ALA A 318 9.26 -13.98 -8.16
CA ALA A 318 10.46 -13.15 -8.33
C ALA A 318 11.74 -13.94 -7.97
N LEU A 319 11.70 -14.71 -6.89
CA LEU A 319 12.81 -15.58 -6.48
C LEU A 319 13.14 -16.60 -7.56
N LEU A 320 12.10 -17.25 -8.12
CA LEU A 320 12.25 -18.21 -9.22
C LEU A 320 12.81 -17.56 -10.49
N ILE A 321 12.40 -16.33 -10.82
CA ILE A 321 12.93 -15.59 -11.98
C ILE A 321 14.42 -15.30 -11.81
N VAL A 322 14.87 -14.97 -10.59
CA VAL A 322 16.26 -14.61 -10.31
C VAL A 322 17.16 -15.85 -10.24
N LEU A 323 16.74 -16.88 -9.49
CA LEU A 323 17.58 -18.04 -9.16
C LEU A 323 17.34 -19.26 -10.05
N GLY A 324 16.31 -19.22 -10.91
CA GLY A 324 15.89 -20.35 -11.75
C GLY A 324 15.36 -21.54 -10.94
N TRP A 325 15.14 -22.68 -11.58
CA TRP A 325 14.76 -23.92 -10.88
C TRP A 325 16.01 -24.61 -10.32
N SER A 326 16.29 -24.38 -9.03
CA SER A 326 17.49 -24.90 -8.37
C SER A 326 17.26 -25.15 -6.87
N LEU A 327 18.18 -25.87 -6.22
CA LEU A 327 18.16 -26.07 -4.76
C LEU A 327 18.23 -24.74 -3.98
N PRO A 328 19.11 -23.77 -4.35
CA PRO A 328 19.07 -22.39 -3.86
C PRO A 328 17.66 -21.77 -3.84
N THR A 329 16.91 -21.91 -4.93
CA THR A 329 15.53 -21.40 -5.03
C THR A 329 14.59 -22.06 -4.04
N LEU A 330 14.72 -23.37 -3.81
CA LEU A 330 13.91 -24.08 -2.81
C LEU A 330 14.23 -23.58 -1.39
N VAL A 331 15.51 -23.39 -1.07
CA VAL A 331 15.94 -22.85 0.23
C VAL A 331 15.41 -21.43 0.43
N GLY A 332 15.55 -20.56 -0.58
CA GLY A 332 15.00 -19.22 -0.54
C GLY A 332 13.48 -19.20 -0.42
N ALA A 333 12.77 -20.11 -1.09
CA ALA A 333 11.31 -20.22 -1.02
C ALA A 333 10.85 -20.59 0.40
N VAL A 334 11.53 -21.55 1.04
CA VAL A 334 11.26 -21.91 2.44
C VAL A 334 11.53 -20.71 3.37
N ALA A 335 12.62 -19.97 3.15
CA ALA A 335 12.92 -18.78 3.93
C ALA A 335 11.85 -17.68 3.77
N VAL A 336 11.41 -17.40 2.54
CA VAL A 336 10.33 -16.45 2.23
C VAL A 336 9.01 -16.87 2.90
N LEU A 337 8.65 -18.15 2.84
CA LEU A 337 7.45 -18.68 3.50
C LEU A 337 7.54 -18.63 5.03
N ALA A 338 8.71 -18.88 5.60
CA ALA A 338 8.92 -18.73 7.05
C ALA A 338 8.83 -17.26 7.47
N ALA A 339 9.44 -16.36 6.70
CA ALA A 339 9.44 -14.92 6.93
C ALA A 339 8.06 -14.27 6.79
N SER A 340 7.15 -14.87 6.00
CA SER A 340 5.77 -14.38 5.86
C SER A 340 4.86 -14.76 7.02
N MET A 341 5.29 -15.63 7.94
CA MET A 341 4.46 -16.11 9.05
C MET A 341 3.92 -14.98 9.96
N PRO A 342 4.71 -13.96 10.37
CA PRO A 342 4.18 -12.82 11.12
C PRO A 342 3.13 -12.03 10.33
N LEU A 343 3.34 -11.88 9.02
CA LEU A 343 2.41 -11.20 8.13
C LEU A 343 1.08 -11.97 8.04
N PHE A 344 1.11 -13.30 7.86
CA PHE A 344 -0.09 -14.13 7.89
C PHE A 344 -0.87 -14.02 9.19
N LYS A 345 -0.17 -14.04 10.34
CA LYS A 345 -0.81 -13.90 11.66
C LYS A 345 -1.50 -12.54 11.79
N ALA A 346 -0.85 -11.47 11.33
CA ALA A 346 -1.43 -10.13 11.33
C ALA A 346 -2.67 -10.03 10.41
N THR A 347 -2.58 -10.57 9.20
CA THR A 347 -3.67 -10.60 8.22
C THR A 347 -4.89 -11.34 8.75
N ARG A 348 -4.68 -12.54 9.32
CA ARG A 348 -5.77 -13.33 9.90
C ARG A 348 -6.42 -12.57 11.06
N ALA A 349 -5.62 -12.03 11.97
CA ALA A 349 -6.13 -11.29 13.11
C ALA A 349 -6.89 -10.02 12.70
N ALA A 350 -6.43 -9.31 11.65
CA ALA A 350 -7.14 -8.19 11.07
C ALA A 350 -8.49 -8.62 10.44
N CYS A 351 -8.53 -9.77 9.76
CA CYS A 351 -9.75 -10.31 9.16
C CYS A 351 -10.76 -10.84 10.20
N ASP A 352 -10.29 -11.30 11.36
CA ASP A 352 -11.15 -11.78 12.45
C ASP A 352 -11.66 -10.65 13.36
N GLU A 353 -11.00 -9.49 13.37
CA GLU A 353 -11.39 -8.34 14.20
C GLU A 353 -12.61 -7.62 13.64
N ARG A 354 -13.72 -7.67 14.37
CA ARG A 354 -14.99 -7.02 14.00
C ARG A 354 -15.06 -5.56 14.44
N ASP A 355 -14.32 -5.19 15.47
CA ASP A 355 -14.29 -3.82 15.97
C ASP A 355 -13.29 -3.00 15.14
N HIS A 356 -13.82 -2.17 14.24
CA HIS A 356 -13.01 -1.35 13.33
C HIS A 356 -12.02 -0.46 14.08
N THR A 357 -12.38 0.04 15.26
CA THR A 357 -11.51 0.93 16.05
C THR A 357 -10.24 0.22 16.53
N LYS A 358 -10.26 -1.11 16.61
CA LYS A 358 -9.12 -1.95 17.02
C LYS A 358 -8.22 -2.35 15.87
N LEU A 359 -8.58 -2.08 14.61
CA LEU A 359 -7.79 -2.48 13.44
C LEU A 359 -6.39 -1.83 13.42
N ASP A 360 -6.23 -0.67 14.04
CA ASP A 360 -4.93 0.03 14.16
C ASP A 360 -3.80 -0.86 14.72
N ARG A 361 -4.14 -1.77 15.64
CA ARG A 361 -3.19 -2.68 16.28
C ARG A 361 -2.48 -3.63 15.30
N PHE A 362 -3.03 -3.79 14.09
CA PHE A 362 -2.48 -4.67 13.06
C PHE A 362 -1.64 -3.93 12.02
N MET A 363 -1.66 -2.60 11.99
CA MET A 363 -0.84 -1.83 11.03
C MET A 363 0.65 -2.08 11.23
N ALA A 364 1.13 -1.99 12.48
CA ALA A 364 2.54 -2.20 12.81
C ALA A 364 3.00 -3.65 12.56
N PRO A 365 2.28 -4.71 13.01
CA PRO A 365 2.58 -6.09 12.64
C PRO A 365 2.63 -6.35 11.14
N THR A 366 1.66 -5.86 10.36
CA THR A 366 1.63 -6.01 8.90
C THR A 366 2.81 -5.29 8.24
N SER A 367 3.11 -4.07 8.69
CA SER A 367 4.28 -3.30 8.24
C SER A 367 5.59 -4.03 8.53
N LEU A 368 5.82 -4.47 9.77
CA LEU A 368 7.04 -5.18 10.15
C LEU A 368 7.18 -6.54 9.45
N GLY A 369 6.08 -7.27 9.28
CA GLY A 369 6.05 -8.50 8.49
C GLY A 369 6.44 -8.26 7.03
N THR A 370 5.99 -7.15 6.44
CA THR A 370 6.37 -6.73 5.09
C THR A 370 7.87 -6.45 4.99
N VAL A 371 8.43 -5.73 5.96
CA VAL A 371 9.87 -5.42 6.02
C VAL A 371 10.70 -6.69 6.16
N LEU A 372 10.29 -7.60 7.04
CA LEU A 372 10.97 -8.88 7.23
C LEU A 372 10.96 -9.71 5.93
N LEU A 373 9.80 -9.80 5.28
CA LEU A 373 9.64 -10.51 4.02
C LEU A 373 10.54 -9.92 2.93
N ALA A 374 10.56 -8.59 2.79
CA ALA A 374 11.41 -7.87 1.86
C ALA A 374 12.91 -8.13 2.14
N ALA A 375 13.33 -8.07 3.41
CA ALA A 375 14.71 -8.33 3.81
C ALA A 375 15.14 -9.77 3.52
N VAL A 376 14.31 -10.75 3.87
CA VAL A 376 14.61 -12.18 3.63
C VAL A 376 14.64 -12.50 2.15
N PHE A 377 13.70 -11.98 1.36
CA PHE A 377 13.76 -12.08 -0.10
C PHE A 377 15.08 -11.50 -0.63
N SER A 378 15.44 -10.29 -0.20
CA SER A 378 16.65 -9.59 -0.66
C SER A 378 17.92 -10.38 -0.34
N LEU A 379 18.01 -10.97 0.85
CA LEU A 379 19.13 -11.82 1.26
C LEU A 379 19.15 -13.13 0.47
N ALA A 380 17.98 -13.76 0.25
CA ALA A 380 17.87 -15.00 -0.50
C ALA A 380 18.38 -14.83 -1.94
N VAL A 381 17.95 -13.78 -2.66
CA VAL A 381 18.43 -13.54 -4.04
C VAL A 381 19.91 -13.10 -4.09
N ALA A 382 20.44 -12.52 -3.01
CA ALA A 382 21.80 -12.00 -3.00
C ALA A 382 22.88 -13.04 -2.68
N VAL A 383 22.53 -14.11 -1.95
CA VAL A 383 23.49 -15.05 -1.36
C VAL A 383 23.38 -16.47 -1.94
N LEU A 384 22.17 -16.85 -2.36
CA LEU A 384 21.87 -18.18 -2.91
C LEU A 384 22.02 -18.16 -4.43
#